data_AF-A0A931A4D3-F1
#
_entry.id   AF-A0A931A4D3-F1
#
_cell.length_a   1.000
_cell.length_b   1.000
_cell.length_c   1.000
_cell.angle_alpha   90.00
_cell.angle_beta   90.00
_cell.angle_gamma   90.00
#
_symmetry.space_group_name_H-M   'P 1'
#
loop_
_entity.id
_entity.type
_entity.pdbx_description
1 polymer ?
#
loop_
_entity_poly.entity_id
_entity_poly.type
_entity_poly.pdbx_seq_one_letter_code
_entity_poly.pdbx_strand_id
1 'polypeptide(L)'
;MDTDDRHRLLAHAAGQGAMLAAECLAELRDRLQHLARRTSNTPAPGLTSPPVIVHDAAWAAEAARWRALAHEAAADTHQSTARQHDACAERGIGDIDKHRRRAAWHRRAAERERKTALALAAGTDRPTGNAPPA
;
A
#
# COMPACT_ATOMS: atom_id res chain seq x y z
N MET A 1 10.24 -19.31 -22.32
CA MET A 1 9.80 -18.39 -21.25
C MET A 1 10.53 -18.82 -19.99
N ASP A 2 11.39 -17.96 -19.47
CA ASP A 2 12.30 -18.28 -18.37
C ASP A 2 11.53 -18.38 -17.04
N THR A 3 11.93 -19.29 -16.18
CA THR A 3 11.28 -19.56 -14.88
C THR A 3 11.36 -18.31 -13.97
N ASP A 4 12.43 -17.53 -14.14
CA ASP A 4 12.66 -16.25 -13.47
C ASP A 4 11.67 -15.15 -13.88
N ASP A 5 11.27 -15.10 -15.17
CA ASP A 5 10.28 -14.12 -15.64
C ASP A 5 8.89 -14.45 -15.09
N ARG A 6 8.59 -15.74 -14.91
CA ARG A 6 7.32 -16.20 -14.34
C ARG A 6 7.21 -15.85 -12.85
N HIS A 7 8.29 -15.98 -12.09
CA HIS A 7 8.32 -15.59 -10.67
C HIS A 7 8.25 -14.06 -10.49
N ARG A 8 8.92 -13.28 -11.35
CA ARG A 8 8.78 -11.80 -11.36
C ARG A 8 7.36 -11.35 -11.67
N LEU A 9 6.72 -11.96 -12.68
CA LEU A 9 5.34 -11.64 -13.03
C LEU A 9 4.37 -11.98 -11.90
N LEU A 10 4.56 -13.11 -11.21
CA LEU A 10 3.70 -13.52 -10.11
C LEU A 10 3.88 -12.63 -8.87
N ALA A 11 5.11 -12.28 -8.50
CA ALA A 11 5.36 -11.39 -7.36
C ALA A 11 4.86 -9.96 -7.63
N HIS A 12 5.04 -9.46 -8.85
CA HIS A 12 4.50 -8.16 -9.27
C HIS A 12 2.97 -8.17 -9.30
N ALA A 13 2.35 -9.23 -9.83
CA ALA A 13 0.90 -9.38 -9.84
C ALA A 13 0.32 -9.51 -8.43
N ALA A 14 1.00 -10.18 -7.51
CA ALA A 14 0.58 -10.28 -6.12
C ALA A 14 0.66 -8.93 -5.40
N GLY A 15 1.74 -8.17 -5.60
CA GLY A 15 1.88 -6.81 -5.05
C GLY A 15 0.83 -5.83 -5.61
N GLN A 16 0.59 -5.87 -6.92
CA GLN A 16 -0.47 -5.08 -7.55
C GLN A 16 -1.86 -5.51 -7.09
N GLY A 17 -2.10 -6.81 -6.92
CA GLY A 17 -3.38 -7.34 -6.42
C GLY A 17 -3.66 -6.89 -4.99
N ALA A 18 -2.66 -6.91 -4.11
CA ALA A 18 -2.79 -6.42 -2.74
C ALA A 18 -3.06 -4.91 -2.68
N MET A 19 -2.38 -4.12 -3.54
CA MET A 19 -2.59 -2.68 -3.65
C MET A 19 -3.99 -2.35 -4.17
N LEU A 20 -4.44 -3.00 -5.24
CA LEU A 20 -5.79 -2.84 -5.80
C LEU A 20 -6.87 -3.28 -4.81
N ALA A 21 -6.64 -4.37 -4.06
CA ALA A 21 -7.57 -4.78 -3.02
C ALA A 21 -7.68 -3.73 -1.90
N ALA A 22 -6.56 -3.13 -1.49
CA ALA A 22 -6.54 -2.06 -0.49
C ALA A 22 -7.22 -0.77 -1.00
N GLU A 23 -7.06 -0.42 -2.27
CA GLU A 23 -7.76 0.70 -2.92
C GLU A 23 -9.27 0.43 -3.02
N CYS A 24 -9.66 -0.77 -3.44
CA CYS A 24 -11.05 -1.17 -3.59
C CYS A 24 -11.77 -1.21 -2.23
N LEU A 25 -11.08 -1.67 -1.17
CA LEU A 25 -11.56 -1.58 0.21
C LEU A 25 -11.72 -0.13 0.67
N ALA A 26 -10.81 0.75 0.30
CA ALA A 26 -10.90 2.17 0.63
C ALA A 26 -12.07 2.86 -0.11
N GLU A 27 -12.27 2.58 -1.39
CA GLU A 27 -13.40 3.11 -2.16
C GLU A 27 -14.75 2.56 -1.66
N LEU A 28 -14.82 1.26 -1.35
CA LEU A 28 -16.02 0.66 -0.77
C LEU A 28 -16.37 1.31 0.57
N ARG A 29 -15.38 1.60 1.40
CA ARG A 29 -15.56 2.32 2.67
C ARG A 29 -16.10 3.73 2.45
N ASP A 30 -15.51 4.49 1.53
CA ASP A 30 -15.97 5.85 1.23
C ASP A 30 -17.43 5.85 0.73
N ARG A 31 -17.81 4.86 -0.09
CA ARG A 31 -19.21 4.64 -0.50
C ARG A 31 -20.12 4.31 0.67
N LEU A 32 -19.70 3.42 1.58
CA LEU A 32 -20.50 3.07 2.76
C LEU A 32 -20.66 4.26 3.71
N GLN A 33 -19.62 5.07 3.92
CA GLN A 33 -19.70 6.30 4.70
C GLN A 33 -20.60 7.34 4.04
N HIS A 34 -20.54 7.49 2.71
CA HIS A 34 -21.43 8.37 1.97
C HIS A 34 -22.91 7.92 2.09
N LEU A 35 -23.17 6.62 2.03
CA LEU A 35 -24.50 6.05 2.23
C LEU A 35 -24.99 6.26 3.66
N ALA A 36 -24.15 6.01 4.67
CA ALA A 36 -24.49 6.23 6.08
C ALA A 36 -24.86 7.70 6.37
N ARG A 37 -24.14 8.65 5.76
CA ARG A 37 -24.45 10.09 5.85
C ARG A 37 -25.77 10.46 5.15
N ARG A 38 -26.13 9.75 4.07
CA ARG A 38 -27.41 9.96 3.38
C ARG A 38 -28.59 9.38 4.15
N THR A 39 -28.41 8.23 4.81
CA THR A 39 -29.47 7.61 5.61
C THR A 39 -29.68 8.31 6.95
N SER A 40 -28.66 8.92 7.54
CA SER A 40 -28.79 9.76 8.75
C SER A 40 -29.56 11.07 8.54
N ASN A 41 -29.79 11.48 7.28
CA ASN A 41 -30.59 12.66 6.95
C ASN A 41 -32.09 12.37 6.79
N THR A 42 -32.53 11.12 7.01
CA THR A 42 -33.95 10.77 7.10
C THR A 42 -34.30 10.61 8.59
N PRO A 43 -34.92 11.60 9.25
CA PRO A 43 -35.24 11.46 10.67
C PRO A 43 -36.36 10.44 10.86
N ALA A 44 -36.02 9.25 11.34
CA ALA A 44 -36.99 8.37 11.99
C ALA A 44 -37.21 8.89 13.43
N PRO A 45 -38.46 9.16 13.85
CA PRO A 45 -38.72 9.64 15.20
C PRO A 45 -38.43 8.52 16.20
N GLY A 46 -37.51 8.77 17.15
CA GLY A 46 -37.45 8.02 18.41
C GLY A 46 -36.24 7.13 18.67
N LEU A 47 -35.19 7.13 17.85
CA LEU A 47 -33.96 6.41 18.15
C LEU A 47 -32.78 7.37 18.29
N THR A 48 -32.48 7.77 19.52
CA THR A 48 -31.17 8.33 19.90
C THR A 48 -30.12 7.24 19.77
N SER A 49 -29.66 6.98 18.55
CA SER A 49 -28.43 6.21 18.34
C SER A 49 -27.24 7.09 18.75
N PRO A 50 -26.29 6.58 19.54
CA PRO A 50 -25.09 7.33 19.89
C PRO A 50 -24.31 7.70 18.62
N PRO A 51 -23.59 8.84 18.61
CA PRO A 51 -22.87 9.28 17.43
C PRO A 51 -21.81 8.24 17.05
N VAL A 52 -21.95 7.69 15.83
CA VAL A 52 -20.95 6.85 15.16
C VAL A 52 -19.76 7.74 14.80
N ILE A 53 -18.99 8.16 15.79
CA ILE A 53 -17.77 8.99 15.59
C ILE A 53 -16.54 8.24 16.13
N VAL A 54 -16.72 7.24 17.00
CA VAL A 54 -15.62 6.51 17.65
C VAL A 54 -14.99 5.43 16.76
N HIS A 55 -15.63 5.05 15.64
CA HIS A 55 -15.06 4.05 14.72
C HIS A 55 -14.03 4.65 13.73
N ASP A 56 -14.20 5.87 13.23
CA ASP A 56 -13.39 6.34 12.09
C ASP A 56 -11.88 6.41 12.37
N ALA A 57 -11.46 6.81 13.57
CA ALA A 57 -10.04 6.93 13.91
C ALA A 57 -9.35 5.57 14.12
N ALA A 58 -10.02 4.63 14.78
CA ALA A 58 -9.49 3.28 14.99
C ALA A 58 -9.36 2.53 13.66
N TRP A 59 -10.38 2.64 12.80
CA TRP A 59 -10.35 2.05 11.46
C TRP A 59 -9.33 2.70 10.54
N ALA A 60 -9.13 4.03 10.61
CA ALA A 60 -8.08 4.72 9.86
C ALA A 60 -6.68 4.27 10.30
N ALA A 61 -6.45 4.09 11.60
CA ALA A 61 -5.18 3.59 12.13
C ALA A 61 -4.91 2.13 11.68
N GLU A 62 -5.93 1.29 11.67
CA GLU A 62 -5.82 -0.09 11.18
C GLU A 62 -5.56 -0.15 9.67
N ALA A 63 -6.24 0.67 8.87
CA ALA A 63 -5.96 0.78 7.44
C ALA A 63 -4.52 1.28 7.15
N ALA A 64 -4.03 2.25 7.92
CA ALA A 64 -2.65 2.73 7.80
C ALA A 64 -1.63 1.63 8.13
N ARG A 65 -1.90 0.82 9.16
CA ARG A 65 -1.08 -0.36 9.50
C ARG A 65 -1.04 -1.38 8.36
N TRP A 66 -2.18 -1.73 7.78
CA TRP A 66 -2.23 -2.67 6.66
C TRP A 66 -1.47 -2.16 5.43
N ARG A 67 -1.58 -0.86 5.12
CA ARG A 67 -0.80 -0.24 4.05
C ARG A 67 0.70 -0.26 4.34
N ALA A 68 1.11 0.06 5.58
CA ALA A 68 2.51 0.00 5.97
C ALA A 68 3.10 -1.41 5.77
N LEU A 69 2.37 -2.45 6.19
CA LEU A 69 2.77 -3.85 5.99
C LEU A 69 2.87 -4.22 4.51
N ALA A 70 1.96 -3.73 3.67
CA ALA A 70 2.02 -3.98 2.23
C ALA A 70 3.27 -3.35 1.58
N HIS A 71 3.62 -2.12 1.96
CA HIS A 71 4.84 -1.47 1.51
C HIS A 71 6.11 -2.19 2.03
N GLU A 72 6.09 -2.68 3.26
CA GLU A 72 7.21 -3.47 3.81
C GLU A 72 7.41 -4.78 3.02
N ALA A 73 6.32 -5.50 2.71
CA ALA A 73 6.37 -6.69 1.87
C ALA A 73 6.85 -6.41 0.43
N ALA A 74 6.46 -5.27 -0.14
CA ALA A 74 6.94 -4.82 -1.46
C ALA A 74 8.44 -4.52 -1.42
N ALA A 75 8.93 -3.90 -0.35
CA ALA A 75 10.35 -3.64 -0.16
C ALA A 75 11.19 -4.93 -0.12
N ASP A 76 10.73 -5.93 0.62
CA ASP A 76 11.41 -7.21 0.72
C ASP A 76 11.43 -7.96 -0.60
N THR A 77 10.34 -7.88 -1.36
CA THR A 77 10.26 -8.42 -2.74
C THR A 77 11.30 -7.76 -3.65
N HIS A 78 11.41 -6.43 -3.59
CA HIS A 78 12.43 -5.71 -4.36
C HIS A 78 13.85 -6.07 -3.90
N GLN A 79 14.11 -6.19 -2.61
CA GLN A 79 15.42 -6.56 -2.10
C GLN A 79 15.81 -7.99 -2.49
N SER A 80 14.87 -8.93 -2.44
CA SER A 80 15.07 -10.30 -2.94
C SER A 80 15.40 -10.31 -4.43
N THR A 81 14.64 -9.56 -5.24
CA THR A 81 14.89 -9.44 -6.68
C THR A 81 16.26 -8.81 -6.98
N ALA A 82 16.70 -7.83 -6.18
CA ALA A 82 18.03 -7.27 -6.30
C ALA A 82 19.13 -8.32 -6.08
N ARG A 83 19.01 -9.14 -5.03
CA ARG A 83 19.97 -10.22 -4.73
C ARG A 83 20.04 -11.25 -5.86
N GLN A 84 18.91 -11.60 -6.48
CA GLN A 84 18.90 -12.49 -7.64
C GLN A 84 19.68 -11.90 -8.81
N HIS A 85 19.50 -10.62 -9.10
CA HIS A 85 20.26 -9.94 -10.16
C HIS A 85 21.76 -9.85 -9.84
N ASP A 86 22.13 -9.58 -8.58
CA ASP A 86 23.53 -9.63 -8.16
C ASP A 86 24.13 -11.03 -8.36
N ALA A 87 23.41 -12.08 -7.96
CA ALA A 87 23.85 -13.46 -8.16
C ALA A 87 24.03 -13.82 -9.64
N CYS A 88 23.15 -13.35 -10.54
CA CYS A 88 23.34 -13.51 -11.98
C CYS A 88 24.62 -12.82 -12.47
N ALA A 89 24.86 -11.58 -12.04
CA ALA A 89 26.06 -10.82 -12.41
C ALA A 89 27.35 -11.48 -11.88
N GLU A 90 27.35 -11.96 -10.63
CA GLU A 90 28.49 -12.66 -10.01
C GLU A 90 28.82 -13.97 -10.71
N ARG A 91 27.80 -14.70 -11.17
CA ARG A 91 27.95 -15.95 -11.91
C ARG A 91 28.24 -15.75 -13.40
N GLY A 92 28.29 -14.51 -13.88
CA GLY A 92 28.50 -14.18 -15.29
C GLY A 92 27.35 -14.63 -16.21
N ILE A 93 26.13 -14.77 -15.67
CA ILE A 93 24.95 -15.19 -16.43
C ILE A 93 24.37 -13.97 -17.15
N GLY A 94 24.29 -14.03 -18.48
CA GLY A 94 23.70 -12.97 -19.30
C GLY A 94 24.53 -11.68 -19.32
N ASP A 95 23.85 -10.55 -19.48
CA ASP A 95 24.48 -9.22 -19.48
C ASP A 95 24.71 -8.73 -18.04
N ILE A 96 25.97 -8.81 -17.60
CA ILE A 96 26.42 -8.45 -16.25
C ILE A 96 26.04 -7.00 -15.90
N ASP A 97 26.27 -6.06 -16.81
CA ASP A 97 26.02 -4.65 -16.55
C ASP A 97 24.52 -4.36 -16.45
N LYS A 98 23.72 -5.04 -17.29
CA LYS A 98 22.25 -4.98 -17.19
C LYS A 98 21.77 -5.52 -15.84
N HIS A 99 22.32 -6.64 -15.38
CA HIS A 99 21.98 -7.20 -14.07
C HIS A 99 22.34 -6.26 -12.93
N ARG A 100 23.55 -5.68 -12.93
CA ARG A 100 23.96 -4.69 -11.92
C ARG A 100 23.06 -3.46 -11.90
N ARG A 101 22.71 -2.91 -13.08
CA ARG A 101 21.77 -1.77 -13.19
C ARG A 101 20.39 -2.12 -12.63
N ARG A 102 19.87 -3.31 -12.93
CA ARG A 102 18.57 -3.78 -12.40
C ARG A 102 18.62 -3.99 -10.89
N ALA A 103 19.67 -4.59 -10.35
CA ALA A 103 19.85 -4.74 -8.92
C ALA A 103 19.83 -3.38 -8.21
N ALA A 104 20.59 -2.40 -8.73
CA ALA A 104 20.61 -1.05 -8.19
C ALA A 104 19.22 -0.37 -8.21
N TRP A 105 18.47 -0.53 -9.31
CA TRP A 105 17.10 -0.02 -9.40
C TRP A 105 16.18 -0.63 -8.34
N HIS A 106 16.24 -1.95 -8.16
CA HIS A 106 15.43 -2.64 -7.16
C HIS A 106 15.78 -2.24 -5.72
N ARG A 107 17.07 -2.04 -5.40
CA ARG A 107 17.45 -1.54 -4.07
C ARG A 107 16.86 -0.15 -3.79
N ARG A 108 16.89 0.76 -4.78
CA ARG A 108 16.26 2.08 -4.65
C ARG A 108 14.75 2.00 -4.51
N ALA A 109 14.10 1.06 -5.21
CA ALA A 109 12.68 0.81 -5.05
C ALA A 109 12.36 0.32 -3.64
N ALA A 110 13.08 -0.69 -3.13
CA ALA A 110 12.93 -1.17 -1.77
C ALA A 110 13.10 -0.07 -0.72
N GLU A 111 14.05 0.84 -0.91
CA GLU A 111 14.26 1.98 -0.02
C GLU A 111 13.06 2.95 -0.02
N ARG A 112 12.48 3.24 -1.19
CA ARG A 112 11.26 4.07 -1.29
C ARG A 112 10.09 3.40 -0.57
N GLU A 113 9.86 2.11 -0.81
CA GLU A 113 8.79 1.37 -0.16
C GLU A 113 8.94 1.38 1.36
N ARG A 114 10.16 1.17 1.90
CA ARG A 114 10.41 1.26 3.35
C ARG A 114 10.15 2.66 3.91
N LYS A 115 10.53 3.72 3.19
CA LYS A 115 10.23 5.10 3.60
C LYS A 115 8.72 5.33 3.66
N THR A 116 7.98 4.85 2.69
CA THR A 116 6.51 4.94 2.68
C THR A 116 5.89 4.14 3.84
N ALA A 117 6.35 2.90 4.07
CA ALA A 117 5.89 2.08 5.19
C ALA A 117 6.11 2.80 6.54
N LEU A 118 7.31 3.38 6.74
CA LEU A 118 7.64 4.15 7.94
C LEU A 118 6.77 5.41 8.08
N ALA A 119 6.54 6.15 6.99
CA ALA A 119 5.71 7.35 7.02
C ALA A 119 4.24 7.05 7.41
N LEU A 120 3.70 5.94 6.89
CA LEU A 120 2.37 5.43 7.23
C LEU A 120 2.30 4.93 8.68
N ALA A 121 3.31 4.19 9.13
CA ALA A 121 3.38 3.70 10.51
C ALA A 121 3.53 4.84 11.53
N ALA A 122 4.23 5.91 11.18
CA ALA A 122 4.39 7.10 12.01
C ALA A 122 3.14 8.02 12.03
N GLY A 123 2.12 7.73 11.22
CA GLY A 123 0.93 8.58 11.09
C GLY A 123 1.22 9.97 10.50
N THR A 124 2.36 10.12 9.82
CA THR A 124 2.80 11.40 9.24
C THR A 124 2.08 11.75 7.93
N ASP A 125 1.30 10.83 7.38
CA ASP A 125 0.43 11.04 6.22
C ASP A 125 -0.95 11.57 6.64
N ARG A 126 -0.98 12.62 7.48
CA ARG A 126 -2.22 13.33 7.81
C ARG A 126 -2.52 14.27 6.63
N PRO A 127 -3.57 14.03 5.82
CA PRO A 127 -4.02 15.03 4.87
C PRO A 127 -4.50 16.23 5.70
N THR A 128 -3.77 17.34 5.65
CA THR A 128 -4.25 18.64 6.11
C THR A 128 -5.35 19.08 5.16
N GLY A 129 -6.55 18.53 5.34
CA GLY A 129 -7.77 19.00 4.69
C GLY A 129 -8.10 20.38 5.23
N ASN A 130 -8.03 21.37 4.34
CA ASN A 130 -8.36 22.78 4.51
C ASN A 130 -9.50 23.06 5.50
N ALA A 131 -9.23 23.93 6.48
CA ALA A 131 -10.27 24.74 7.08
C ALA A 131 -10.80 25.73 6.01
N PRO A 132 -12.12 25.88 5.82
CA PRO A 132 -12.64 26.91 4.94
C PRO A 132 -12.32 28.31 5.52
N PRO A 133 -11.95 29.30 4.69
CA PRO A 133 -11.81 30.67 5.17
C PRO A 133 -13.17 31.21 5.64
N ALA A 134 -13.12 32.01 6.70
CA ALA A 134 -14.24 32.68 7.34
C ALA A 134 -14.92 33.72 6.44
#